data_AF-K1RUP1-F1
#
_entry.id   AF-K1RUP1-F1
#
_cell.length_a   1.000
_cell.length_b   1.000
_cell.length_c   1.000
_cell.angle_alpha   90.00
_cell.angle_beta   90.00
_cell.angle_gamma   90.00
#
_symmetry.space_group_name_H-M   'P 1'
#
loop_
_entity.id
_entity.type
_entity.pdbx_description
1 polymer ?
#
loop_
_entity_poly.entity_id
_entity_poly.type
_entity_poly.pdbx_seq_one_letter_code
_entity_poly.pdbx_strand_id
1 'polypeptide(L)'
;MAKQIKQGEDARKALCAGIDQLADTVKITLGPKGRNVVLGKKFGSPVITNDGVTIAKEIELKDAFENMGAQLVREVATKTNDAAGDGTTTATVLAQALVTEGMKNVTAGANPMDIKRGIQKAVNTAVEAVKAHSQKVNGSKDIARVGTVSAGDAQIGQLIADAMEKVTADGVI
;
A
#
# COMPACT_ATOMS: atom_id res chain seq x y z
N MET A 1 -30.85 -8.45 11.53
CA MET A 1 -30.11 -7.98 12.72
C MET A 1 -30.19 -6.47 12.80
N ALA A 2 -30.29 -5.91 14.02
CA ALA A 2 -30.27 -4.45 14.24
C ALA A 2 -28.86 -3.87 13.99
N LYS A 3 -28.78 -2.60 13.61
CA LYS A 3 -27.51 -1.90 13.37
C LYS A 3 -26.84 -1.52 14.70
N GLN A 4 -25.52 -1.65 14.77
CA GLN A 4 -24.72 -1.13 15.88
C GLN A 4 -24.15 0.25 15.52
N ILE A 5 -24.12 1.17 16.48
CA ILE A 5 -23.67 2.54 16.28
C ILE A 5 -22.55 2.84 17.29
N LYS A 6 -21.37 3.21 16.79
CA LYS A 6 -20.27 3.78 17.59
C LYS A 6 -19.99 5.21 17.13
N GLN A 7 -19.59 6.07 18.05
CA GLN A 7 -19.33 7.49 17.78
C GLN A 7 -18.03 7.94 18.45
N GLY A 8 -17.55 9.12 18.05
CA GLY A 8 -16.45 9.78 18.73
C GLY A 8 -15.16 8.96 18.77
N GLU A 9 -14.53 8.93 19.94
CA GLU A 9 -13.24 8.29 20.16
C GLU A 9 -13.29 6.77 20.03
N ASP A 10 -14.36 6.13 20.52
CA ASP A 10 -14.51 4.67 20.46
C ASP A 10 -14.59 4.16 19.02
N ALA A 11 -15.26 4.90 18.14
CA ALA A 11 -15.29 4.58 16.72
C ALA A 11 -13.91 4.73 16.08
N ARG A 12 -13.19 5.82 16.39
CA ARG A 12 -11.85 6.07 15.86
C ARG A 12 -10.85 5.02 16.31
N LYS A 13 -10.85 4.64 17.59
CA LYS A 13 -9.96 3.60 18.14
C LYS A 13 -10.19 2.26 17.45
N ALA A 14 -11.45 1.84 17.28
CA ALA A 14 -11.76 0.60 16.60
C ALA A 14 -11.30 0.61 15.14
N LEU A 15 -11.52 1.71 14.41
CA LEU A 15 -11.02 1.85 13.03
C LEU A 15 -9.48 1.79 12.98
N CYS A 16 -8.78 2.49 13.89
CA CYS A 16 -7.31 2.48 13.93
C CYS A 16 -6.77 1.08 14.22
N ALA A 17 -7.36 0.34 15.15
CA ALA A 17 -6.94 -1.02 15.46
C ALA A 17 -7.03 -1.95 14.25
N GLY A 18 -8.05 -1.78 13.40
CA GLY A 18 -8.17 -2.51 12.14
C GLY A 18 -7.16 -2.09 11.08
N ILE A 19 -6.91 -0.79 10.96
CA ILE A 19 -5.87 -0.21 10.09
C ILE A 19 -4.50 -0.78 10.47
N ASP A 20 -4.18 -0.79 11.76
CA ASP A 20 -2.92 -1.27 12.29
C ASP A 20 -2.75 -2.77 12.06
N GLN A 21 -3.77 -3.59 12.30
CA GLN A 21 -3.69 -5.04 12.03
C GLN A 21 -3.36 -5.34 10.56
N LEU A 22 -4.01 -4.65 9.62
CA LEU A 22 -3.71 -4.82 8.20
C LEU A 22 -2.31 -4.30 7.86
N ALA A 23 -2.00 -3.07 8.26
CA ALA A 23 -0.74 -2.43 7.91
C ALA A 23 0.46 -3.14 8.53
N ASP A 24 0.36 -3.62 9.77
CA ASP A 24 1.41 -4.36 10.46
C ASP A 24 1.70 -5.70 9.81
N THR A 25 0.68 -6.34 9.25
CA THR A 25 0.83 -7.60 8.50
C THR A 25 1.48 -7.37 7.14
N VAL A 26 1.13 -6.27 6.46
CA VAL A 26 1.67 -5.95 5.12
C VAL A 26 3.07 -5.36 5.20
N LYS A 27 3.37 -4.49 6.17
CA LYS A 27 4.62 -3.71 6.21
C LYS A 27 5.88 -4.56 6.40
N ILE A 28 5.77 -5.77 6.95
CA ILE A 28 6.93 -6.67 7.11
C ILE A 28 7.48 -7.14 5.76
N THR A 29 6.72 -7.02 4.67
CA THR A 29 7.14 -7.42 3.33
C THR A 29 7.87 -6.31 2.58
N LEU A 30 7.98 -5.11 3.15
CA LEU A 30 8.55 -3.95 2.48
C LEU A 30 10.07 -4.08 2.25
N GLY A 31 10.47 -3.85 1.01
CA GLY A 31 11.87 -3.69 0.61
C GLY A 31 12.64 -5.01 0.42
N PRO A 32 13.95 -4.94 0.11
CA PRO A 32 14.75 -6.10 -0.29
C PRO A 32 15.00 -7.11 0.84
N LYS A 33 14.74 -6.73 2.09
CA LYS A 33 14.80 -7.60 3.28
C LYS A 33 13.42 -7.91 3.83
N GLY A 34 12.37 -7.67 3.04
CA GLY A 34 11.00 -8.02 3.36
C GLY A 34 10.89 -9.50 3.71
N ARG A 35 9.99 -9.81 4.63
CA ARG A 35 9.68 -11.17 5.06
C ARG A 35 8.43 -11.64 4.34
N ASN A 36 8.31 -12.96 4.20
CA ASN A 36 7.10 -13.55 3.65
C ASN A 36 6.01 -13.65 4.72
N VAL A 37 4.77 -13.50 4.29
CA VAL A 37 3.57 -13.82 5.06
C VAL A 37 3.04 -15.17 4.59
N VAL A 38 2.56 -15.96 5.56
CA VAL A 38 1.94 -17.26 5.29
C VAL A 38 0.42 -17.09 5.39
N LEU A 39 -0.26 -17.33 4.27
CA LEU A 39 -1.71 -17.20 4.13
C LEU A 39 -2.32 -18.61 4.11
N GLY A 40 -3.20 -18.89 5.08
CA GLY A 40 -3.91 -20.15 5.16
C GLY A 40 -4.93 -20.29 4.03
N LYS A 41 -5.03 -21.48 3.44
CA LYS A 41 -6.10 -21.82 2.48
C LYS A 41 -7.07 -22.82 3.11
N LYS A 42 -8.34 -22.76 2.71
CA LYS A 42 -9.38 -23.71 3.17
C LYS A 42 -9.07 -25.16 2.78
N PHE A 43 -8.36 -25.36 1.67
CA PHE A 43 -7.95 -26.66 1.16
C PHE A 43 -6.53 -26.57 0.60
N GLY A 44 -5.75 -27.64 0.76
CA GLY A 44 -4.38 -27.74 0.25
C GLY A 44 -3.36 -27.00 1.11
N SER A 45 -2.20 -26.70 0.49
CA SER A 45 -1.07 -26.04 1.16
C SER A 45 -1.29 -24.52 1.32
N PRO A 46 -0.72 -23.89 2.35
CA PRO A 46 -0.75 -22.45 2.52
C PRO A 46 0.01 -21.74 1.39
N VAL A 47 -0.32 -20.47 1.17
CA VAL A 47 0.42 -19.59 0.25
C VAL A 47 1.47 -18.82 1.03
N ILE A 48 2.70 -18.83 0.54
CA ILE A 48 3.79 -18.03 1.08
C ILE A 48 4.02 -16.89 0.08
N THR A 49 3.86 -15.64 0.51
CA THR A 49 3.98 -14.49 -0.38
C THR A 49 4.53 -13.26 0.34
N ASN A 50 5.21 -12.40 -0.39
CA ASN A 50 5.64 -11.06 0.03
C ASN A 50 4.82 -9.95 -0.67
N ASP A 51 3.86 -10.32 -1.52
CA ASP A 51 3.02 -9.37 -2.25
C ASP A 51 1.97 -8.71 -1.32
N GLY A 52 2.12 -7.41 -1.11
CA GLY A 52 1.27 -6.63 -0.22
C GLY A 52 -0.20 -6.62 -0.62
N VAL A 53 -0.54 -6.63 -1.92
CA VAL A 53 -1.95 -6.62 -2.35
C VAL A 53 -2.62 -7.96 -2.12
N THR A 54 -1.92 -9.06 -2.37
CA THR A 54 -2.41 -10.41 -2.06
C THR A 54 -2.65 -10.56 -0.56
N ILE A 55 -1.71 -10.09 0.28
CA ILE A 55 -1.85 -10.16 1.74
C ILE A 55 -3.05 -9.32 2.20
N ALA A 56 -3.16 -8.06 1.74
CA ALA A 56 -4.25 -7.17 2.15
C ALA A 56 -5.63 -7.70 1.76
N LYS A 57 -5.75 -8.46 0.65
CA LYS A 57 -7.01 -9.06 0.20
C LYS A 57 -7.51 -10.19 1.12
N GLU A 58 -6.61 -10.90 1.77
CA GLU A 58 -6.95 -12.02 2.68
C GLU A 58 -7.28 -11.55 4.10
N ILE A 59 -7.11 -10.27 4.42
CA ILE A 59 -7.35 -9.74 5.76
C ILE A 59 -8.84 -9.40 5.93
N GLU A 60 -9.51 -10.18 6.77
CA GLU A 60 -10.87 -9.96 7.23
C GLU A 60 -10.92 -10.13 8.75
N LEU A 61 -11.35 -9.09 9.46
CA LEU A 61 -11.35 -9.07 10.93
C LEU A 61 -12.74 -9.43 11.47
N LYS A 62 -12.75 -10.09 12.63
CA LYS A 62 -13.99 -10.56 13.27
C LYS A 62 -14.84 -9.41 13.81
N ASP A 63 -14.21 -8.39 14.41
CA ASP A 63 -14.94 -7.19 14.85
C ASP A 63 -15.30 -6.34 13.63
N ALA A 64 -16.57 -5.95 13.52
CA ALA A 64 -17.07 -5.24 12.35
C ALA A 64 -16.47 -3.83 12.21
N PHE A 65 -16.15 -3.15 13.31
CA PHE A 65 -15.59 -1.80 13.27
C PHE A 65 -14.10 -1.83 12.95
N GLU A 66 -13.34 -2.76 13.53
CA GLU A 66 -11.96 -3.00 13.13
C GLU A 66 -11.89 -3.45 11.67
N ASN A 67 -12.77 -4.36 11.24
CA ASN A 67 -12.79 -4.80 9.85
C ASN A 67 -13.04 -3.63 8.90
N MET A 68 -13.96 -2.71 9.22
CA MET A 68 -14.13 -1.48 8.42
C MET A 68 -12.82 -0.68 8.28
N GLY A 69 -12.04 -0.56 9.35
CA GLY A 69 -10.72 0.09 9.31
C GLY A 69 -9.75 -0.63 8.37
N ALA A 70 -9.65 -1.95 8.47
CA ALA A 70 -8.84 -2.76 7.57
C ALA A 70 -9.30 -2.61 6.09
N GLN A 71 -10.61 -2.65 5.84
CA GLN A 71 -11.15 -2.52 4.48
C GLN A 71 -10.81 -1.17 3.82
N LEU A 72 -10.76 -0.08 4.60
CA LEU A 72 -10.35 1.24 4.08
C LEU A 72 -8.89 1.23 3.58
N VAL A 73 -7.98 0.56 4.28
CA VAL A 73 -6.57 0.49 3.86
C VAL A 73 -6.37 -0.51 2.74
N ARG A 74 -7.15 -1.59 2.71
CA ARG A 74 -7.20 -2.50 1.55
C ARG A 74 -7.56 -1.76 0.28
N GLU A 75 -8.50 -0.80 0.35
CA GLU A 75 -8.87 0.04 -0.79
C GLU A 75 -7.71 0.92 -1.25
N VAL A 76 -6.91 1.47 -0.34
CA VAL A 76 -5.68 2.21 -0.67
C VAL A 76 -4.71 1.32 -1.45
N ALA A 77 -4.41 0.12 -0.93
CA ALA A 77 -3.52 -0.83 -1.59
C ALA A 77 -4.03 -1.23 -2.99
N THR A 78 -5.33 -1.51 -3.12
CA THR A 78 -5.94 -1.95 -4.37
C THR A 78 -5.90 -0.86 -5.43
N LYS A 79 -6.28 0.38 -5.09
CA LYS A 79 -6.25 1.51 -6.04
C LYS A 79 -4.83 1.86 -6.48
N THR A 80 -3.85 1.74 -5.59
CA THR A 80 -2.44 1.90 -5.97
C THR A 80 -2.01 0.83 -6.96
N ASN A 81 -2.37 -0.43 -6.72
CA ASN A 81 -2.09 -1.51 -7.67
C ASN A 81 -2.72 -1.26 -9.05
N ASP A 82 -3.99 -0.85 -9.09
CA ASP A 82 -4.70 -0.63 -10.34
C ASP A 82 -4.12 0.56 -11.14
N ALA A 83 -3.61 1.57 -10.46
CA ALA A 83 -3.05 2.76 -11.09
C ALA A 83 -1.58 2.63 -11.51
N ALA A 84 -0.78 1.86 -10.76
CA ALA A 84 0.68 1.84 -10.91
C ALA A 84 1.28 0.43 -11.06
N GLY A 85 0.55 -0.63 -10.72
CA GLY A 85 1.04 -2.02 -10.76
C GLY A 85 2.05 -2.40 -9.66
N ASP A 86 2.48 -1.45 -8.83
CA ASP A 86 3.45 -1.63 -7.73
C ASP A 86 3.20 -0.56 -6.64
N GLY A 87 3.86 -0.68 -5.49
CA GLY A 87 3.85 0.31 -4.42
C GLY A 87 2.73 0.15 -3.39
N THR A 88 2.02 -0.97 -3.40
CA THR A 88 0.90 -1.24 -2.48
C THR A 88 1.34 -1.23 -1.03
N THR A 89 2.43 -1.91 -0.69
CA THR A 89 3.01 -1.90 0.67
C THR A 89 3.41 -0.49 1.10
N THR A 90 4.01 0.31 0.20
CA THR A 90 4.37 1.70 0.47
C THR A 90 3.14 2.55 0.77
N ALA A 91 2.07 2.40 -0.02
CA ALA A 91 0.81 3.12 0.18
C ALA A 91 0.16 2.75 1.51
N THR A 92 0.14 1.47 1.88
CA THR A 92 -0.36 0.98 3.17
C THR A 92 0.41 1.58 4.36
N VAL A 93 1.74 1.60 4.30
CA VAL A 93 2.58 2.17 5.38
C VAL A 93 2.36 3.67 5.53
N LEU A 94 2.27 4.40 4.41
CA LEU A 94 1.97 5.84 4.44
C LEU A 94 0.57 6.11 5.00
N ALA A 95 -0.43 5.32 4.61
CA ALA A 95 -1.78 5.44 5.12
C ALA A 95 -1.84 5.24 6.63
N GLN A 96 -1.17 4.18 7.15
CA GLN A 96 -1.06 3.94 8.59
C GLN A 96 -0.47 5.16 9.30
N ALA A 97 0.71 5.63 8.86
CA ALA A 97 1.40 6.76 9.50
C ALA A 97 0.55 8.05 9.52
N LEU A 98 -0.10 8.39 8.41
CA LEU A 98 -0.95 9.57 8.31
C LEU A 98 -2.19 9.48 9.22
N VAL A 99 -2.80 8.30 9.29
CA VAL A 99 -3.96 8.07 10.17
C VAL A 99 -3.55 8.13 11.63
N THR A 100 -2.48 7.43 12.03
CA THR A 100 -2.01 7.40 13.43
C THR A 100 -1.72 8.81 13.95
N GLU A 101 -0.92 9.60 13.22
CA GLU A 101 -0.60 10.97 13.65
C GLU A 101 -1.78 11.92 13.51
N GLY A 102 -2.61 11.77 12.48
CA GLY A 102 -3.84 12.55 12.33
C GLY A 102 -4.80 12.34 13.50
N MET A 103 -5.02 11.08 13.90
CA MET A 103 -5.93 10.73 14.99
C MET A 103 -5.41 11.20 16.34
N LYS A 104 -4.10 11.15 16.57
CA LYS A 104 -3.47 11.74 17.77
C LYS A 104 -3.76 13.24 17.91
N ASN A 105 -3.64 13.99 16.82
CA ASN A 105 -3.96 15.42 16.81
C ASN A 105 -5.45 15.71 16.99
N VAL A 106 -6.32 14.90 16.38
CA VAL A 106 -7.78 15.01 16.59
C VAL A 106 -8.15 14.76 18.06
N THR A 107 -7.55 13.75 18.70
CA THR A 107 -7.76 13.47 20.12
C THR A 107 -7.25 14.61 21.00
N ALA A 108 -6.20 15.32 20.58
CA ALA A 108 -5.70 16.53 21.25
C ALA A 108 -6.60 17.78 21.03
N GLY A 109 -7.73 17.64 20.32
CA GLY A 109 -8.70 18.71 20.12
C GLY A 109 -8.53 19.52 18.83
N ALA A 110 -7.58 19.16 17.96
CA ALA A 110 -7.42 19.82 16.68
C ALA A 110 -8.60 19.51 15.73
N ASN A 111 -8.96 20.47 14.88
CA ASN A 111 -10.03 20.31 13.91
C ASN A 111 -9.63 19.29 12.81
N PRO A 112 -10.37 18.17 12.64
CA PRO A 112 -10.06 17.16 11.62
C PRO A 112 -10.03 17.72 10.19
N MET A 113 -10.86 18.73 9.90
CA MET A 113 -10.94 19.34 8.57
C MET A 113 -9.69 20.16 8.25
N ASP A 114 -9.10 20.83 9.24
CA ASP A 114 -7.87 21.60 9.06
C ASP A 114 -6.65 20.68 8.95
N ILE A 115 -6.61 19.59 9.72
CA ILE A 115 -5.59 18.53 9.57
C ILE A 115 -5.64 17.97 8.15
N LYS A 116 -6.82 17.57 7.66
CA LYS A 116 -7.00 17.08 6.29
C LYS A 116 -6.50 18.08 5.25
N ARG A 117 -6.85 19.37 5.41
CA ARG A 117 -6.41 20.43 4.48
C ARG A 117 -4.90 20.60 4.51
N GLY A 118 -4.28 20.53 5.68
CA GLY A 118 -2.83 20.56 5.85
C GLY A 118 -2.13 19.39 5.16
N ILE A 119 -2.62 18.16 5.38
CA ILE A 119 -2.11 16.96 4.72
C ILE A 119 -2.21 17.10 3.20
N GLN A 120 -3.35 17.55 2.67
CA GLN A 120 -3.53 17.71 1.22
C GLN A 120 -2.52 18.70 0.62
N LYS A 121 -2.28 19.84 1.29
CA LYS A 121 -1.28 20.81 0.84
C LYS A 121 0.12 20.21 0.84
N ALA A 122 0.51 19.53 1.92
CA ALA A 122 1.82 18.89 2.02
C ALA A 122 2.02 17.81 0.96
N VAL A 123 1.00 16.98 0.71
CA VAL A 123 1.02 15.95 -0.34
C VAL A 123 1.18 16.59 -1.72
N ASN A 124 0.46 17.67 -2.02
CA ASN A 124 0.60 18.35 -3.32
C ASN A 124 2.04 18.84 -3.54
N THR A 125 2.62 19.51 -2.55
CA THR A 125 4.02 19.98 -2.61
C THR A 125 5.00 18.81 -2.74
N ALA A 126 4.78 17.71 -2.02
CA ALA A 126 5.62 16.52 -2.14
C ALA A 126 5.54 15.90 -3.55
N VAL A 127 4.35 15.81 -4.14
CA VAL A 127 4.15 15.31 -5.50
C VAL A 127 4.85 16.19 -6.53
N GLU A 128 4.77 17.52 -6.39
CA GLU A 128 5.50 18.46 -7.25
C GLU A 128 7.01 18.26 -7.16
N ALA A 129 7.53 18.11 -5.94
CA ALA A 129 8.95 17.83 -5.72
C ALA A 129 9.39 16.51 -6.34
N VAL A 130 8.60 15.43 -6.21
CA VAL A 130 8.89 14.12 -6.83
C VAL A 130 8.92 14.25 -8.36
N LYS A 131 7.95 14.96 -8.95
CA LYS A 131 7.94 15.22 -10.41
C LYS A 131 9.18 15.98 -10.86
N ALA A 132 9.59 17.01 -10.12
CA ALA A 132 10.76 17.81 -10.45
C ALA A 132 12.08 17.02 -10.40
N HIS A 133 12.15 15.98 -9.56
CA HIS A 133 13.31 15.09 -9.46
C HIS A 133 13.20 13.81 -10.31
N SER A 134 12.10 13.64 -11.05
CA SER A 134 11.91 12.46 -11.90
C SER A 134 12.90 12.42 -13.06
N GLN A 135 13.41 11.22 -13.37
CA GLN A 135 14.27 10.98 -14.52
C GLN A 135 13.52 10.14 -15.54
N LYS A 136 13.57 10.53 -16.82
CA LYS A 136 13.01 9.72 -17.90
C LYS A 136 13.85 8.45 -18.06
N VAL A 137 13.18 7.31 -18.18
CA VAL A 137 13.80 6.02 -18.51
C VAL A 137 14.45 6.14 -19.89
N ASN A 138 15.75 5.83 -19.99
CA ASN A 138 16.50 5.94 -21.23
C ASN A 138 17.20 4.61 -21.58
N GLY A 139 16.53 3.83 -22.42
CA GLY A 139 17.06 2.60 -22.98
C GLY A 139 16.96 1.37 -22.09
N SER A 140 17.40 0.24 -22.64
CA SER A 140 17.24 -1.11 -22.07
C SER A 140 17.86 -1.27 -20.68
N LYS A 141 18.99 -0.60 -20.40
CA LYS A 141 19.64 -0.63 -19.08
C LYS A 141 18.78 -0.04 -17.96
N ASP A 142 18.04 1.02 -18.24
CA ASP A 142 17.17 1.65 -17.24
C ASP A 142 15.95 0.78 -16.96
N ILE A 143 15.37 0.20 -18.00
CA ILE A 143 14.28 -0.77 -17.91
C ILE A 143 14.70 -1.97 -17.06
N ALA A 144 15.88 -2.54 -17.35
CA ALA A 144 16.42 -3.68 -16.59
C ALA A 144 16.61 -3.34 -15.11
N ARG A 145 17.12 -2.13 -14.79
CA ARG A 145 17.29 -1.68 -13.40
C ARG A 145 15.95 -1.55 -12.69
N VAL A 146 14.95 -0.92 -13.32
CA VAL A 146 13.61 -0.76 -12.73
C VAL A 146 12.95 -2.13 -12.51
N GLY A 147 12.98 -3.00 -13.53
CA GLY A 147 12.44 -4.35 -13.42
C GLY A 147 13.13 -5.19 -12.35
N THR A 148 14.45 -5.07 -12.22
CA THR A 148 15.23 -5.75 -11.17
C THR A 148 14.80 -5.31 -9.78
N VAL A 149 14.58 -4.00 -9.57
CA VAL A 149 14.18 -3.48 -8.26
C VAL A 149 12.76 -3.93 -7.90
N SER A 150 11.83 -3.88 -8.87
CA SER A 150 10.44 -4.27 -8.63
C SER A 150 10.30 -5.79 -8.41
N ALA A 151 10.99 -6.62 -9.20
CA ALA A 151 10.95 -8.07 -9.06
C ALA A 151 11.86 -8.61 -7.94
N GLY A 152 12.83 -7.82 -7.48
CA GLY A 152 13.89 -8.28 -6.58
C GLY A 152 14.88 -9.25 -7.23
N ASP A 153 14.88 -9.38 -8.56
CA ASP A 153 15.64 -10.38 -9.31
C ASP A 153 16.21 -9.77 -10.60
N ALA A 154 17.55 -9.85 -10.75
CA ALA A 154 18.26 -9.30 -11.90
C ALA A 154 17.99 -10.06 -13.20
N GLN A 155 17.73 -11.38 -13.14
CA GLN A 155 17.38 -12.17 -14.31
C GLN A 155 16.00 -11.75 -14.84
N ILE A 156 15.02 -11.56 -13.95
CA ILE A 156 13.69 -11.09 -14.33
C ILE A 156 13.77 -9.69 -14.93
N GLY A 157 14.52 -8.78 -14.31
CA GLY A 157 14.74 -7.43 -14.84
C GLY A 157 15.34 -7.44 -16.25
N GLN A 158 16.33 -8.29 -16.51
CA GLN A 158 16.93 -8.43 -17.84
C GLN A 158 15.94 -9.00 -18.86
N LEU A 159 15.17 -10.03 -18.50
CA LEU A 159 14.15 -10.62 -19.39
C LEU A 159 13.09 -9.60 -19.81
N ILE A 160 12.65 -8.74 -18.88
CA ILE A 160 11.71 -7.65 -19.18
C ILE A 160 12.34 -6.66 -20.17
N ALA A 161 13.60 -6.26 -19.96
CA ALA A 161 14.29 -5.34 -20.84
C ALA A 161 14.45 -5.88 -22.26
N ASP A 162 14.86 -7.15 -22.39
CA ASP A 162 15.00 -7.84 -23.68
C ASP A 162 13.65 -7.95 -24.41
N ALA A 163 12.56 -8.17 -23.67
CA ALA A 163 11.22 -8.20 -24.23
C ALA A 163 10.81 -6.80 -24.74
N MET A 164 10.94 -5.76 -23.91
CA MET A 164 10.62 -4.38 -24.26
C MET A 164 11.43 -3.87 -25.47
N GLU A 165 12.67 -4.31 -25.63
CA GLU A 165 13.51 -3.98 -26.78
C GLU A 165 13.00 -4.60 -28.09
N LYS A 166 12.37 -5.79 -28.01
CA LYS A 166 11.81 -6.49 -29.17
C LYS A 166 10.43 -5.95 -29.59
N VAL A 167 9.58 -5.53 -28.65
CA VAL A 167 8.21 -5.08 -28.94
C VAL A 167 8.10 -3.55 -29.09
N THR A 168 9.20 -2.82 -28.90
CA THR A 168 9.29 -1.35 -28.76
C THR A 168 8.56 -0.83 -27.50
N ALA A 169 8.91 0.37 -27.04
CA ALA A 169 8.52 0.87 -25.71
C ALA A 169 6.99 1.00 -25.47
N ASP A 170 6.20 1.09 -26.52
CA ASP A 170 4.73 1.19 -26.48
C ASP A 170 4.03 -0.15 -26.81
N GLY A 171 4.81 -1.23 -26.97
CA GLY A 171 4.29 -2.57 -27.20
C GLY A 171 3.60 -3.14 -25.96
N VAL A 172 2.48 -3.82 -26.15
CA VAL A 172 1.80 -4.57 -25.06
C VAL A 172 2.50 -5.92 -24.89
N ILE A 173 2.95 -6.24 -23.68
CA ILE A 173 3.58 -7.50 -23.28
C ILE A 173 2.68 -8.22 -22.26
#